data_AF-A0A183H0S1-F1
#
_entry.id   AF-A0A183H0S1-F1
#
_cell.length_a   1.000
_cell.length_b   1.000
_cell.length_c   1.000
_cell.angle_alpha   90.00
_cell.angle_beta   90.00
_cell.angle_gamma   90.00
#
_symmetry.space_group_name_H-M   'P 1'
#
loop_
_entity.id
_entity.type
_entity.pdbx_description
1 polymer ?
#
loop_
_entity_poly.entity_id
_entity_poly.type
_entity_poly.pdbx_seq_one_letter_code
_entity_poly.pdbx_strand_id
1 'polypeptide(L)'
;MNEGDIILVYIPNGTVKSVRYNFEIKVQKIIHVILSALGIDRLSFGYFALRLIRSPVTPICSNNNDCYWLHSHLTMRHVYDKFFSKSSSSIQLRFELRLRFIPKDLQEMYQTETDAFMFLHDQILADYVTQVSWKIPAETAIELAALQIRRKLGNQNSCNIEKYLNLDELETEGTLARLLPETMLINIKAG
;
A
#
# COMPACT_ATOMS: atom_id res chain seq x y z
N MET A 1 15.19 31.97 4.43
CA MET A 1 15.12 31.03 3.29
C MET A 1 14.28 29.85 3.79
N ASN A 2 13.11 29.59 3.21
CA ASN A 2 12.26 28.49 3.69
C ASN A 2 12.91 27.17 3.30
N GLU A 3 13.61 26.54 4.25
CA GLU A 3 14.23 25.24 4.08
C GLU A 3 13.13 24.22 3.76
N GLY A 4 13.24 23.58 2.60
CA GLY A 4 12.29 22.61 2.10
C GLY A 4 13.02 21.34 1.69
N ASP A 5 12.32 20.23 1.78
CA ASP A 5 12.86 18.89 1.58
C ASP A 5 11.84 18.01 0.85
N ILE A 6 12.22 16.78 0.49
CA ILE A 6 11.39 15.84 -0.26
C ILE A 6 11.28 14.54 0.54
N ILE A 7 10.04 14.07 0.75
CA ILE A 7 9.80 12.71 1.24
C ILE A 7 9.28 11.82 0.11
N LEU A 8 9.55 10.53 0.25
CA LEU A 8 8.96 9.47 -0.55
C LEU A 8 7.89 8.77 0.28
N VAL A 9 6.67 8.71 -0.25
CA VAL A 9 5.54 8.04 0.40
C VAL A 9 5.12 6.82 -0.42
N TYR A 10 5.21 5.66 0.23
CA TYR A 10 4.85 4.37 -0.36
C TYR A 10 3.34 4.17 -0.30
N ILE A 11 2.80 3.67 -1.40
CA ILE A 11 1.38 3.38 -1.60
C ILE A 11 1.20 1.85 -1.66
N PRO A 12 0.10 1.28 -1.13
CA PRO A 12 -0.03 -0.16 -1.05
C PRO A 12 -0.02 -0.93 -2.38
N ASN A 13 -0.38 -0.27 -3.49
CA ASN A 13 -0.30 -0.83 -4.84
C ASN A 13 1.14 -0.96 -5.38
N GLY A 14 2.16 -0.64 -4.57
CA GLY A 14 3.58 -0.72 -4.91
C GLY A 14 4.15 0.56 -5.52
N THR A 15 3.32 1.57 -5.78
CA THR A 15 3.80 2.87 -6.28
C THR A 15 4.39 3.72 -5.16
N VAL A 16 5.24 4.69 -5.54
CA VAL A 16 5.84 5.66 -4.62
C VAL A 16 5.53 7.06 -5.13
N LYS A 17 5.07 7.94 -4.25
CA LYS A 17 4.80 9.35 -4.53
C LYS A 17 5.82 10.22 -3.81
N SER A 18 6.47 11.13 -4.54
CA SER A 18 7.34 12.13 -3.95
C SER A 18 6.54 13.39 -3.58
N VAL A 19 6.83 13.97 -2.41
CA VAL A 19 6.18 15.19 -1.94
C VAL A 19 7.23 16.16 -1.44
N ARG A 20 7.31 17.34 -2.06
CA ARG A 20 8.10 18.46 -1.55
C ARG A 20 7.34 19.15 -0.42
N TYR A 21 8.02 19.42 0.69
CA TYR A 21 7.44 20.05 1.87
C TYR A 21 8.36 21.14 2.44
N ASN A 22 7.78 22.03 3.23
CA ASN A 22 8.53 22.87 4.16
C ASN A 22 8.29 22.37 5.60
N PHE A 23 9.18 22.68 6.52
CA PHE A 23 9.11 22.14 7.88
C PHE A 23 7.89 22.61 8.70
N GLU A 24 7.23 23.70 8.28
CA GLU A 24 6.07 24.27 8.98
C GLU A 24 4.74 23.61 8.58
N ILE A 25 4.68 22.93 7.43
CA ILE A 25 3.43 22.28 7.02
C ILE A 25 3.12 21.06 7.88
N LYS A 26 1.82 20.83 8.09
CA LYS A 26 1.31 19.69 8.84
C LYS A 26 1.31 18.41 8.02
N VAL A 27 1.41 17.27 8.68
CA VAL A 27 1.23 15.93 8.09
C VAL A 27 -0.08 15.83 7.30
N GLN A 28 -1.16 16.47 7.78
CA GLN A 28 -2.42 16.55 7.05
C GLN A 28 -2.25 17.08 5.61
N LYS A 29 -1.43 18.12 5.42
CA LYS A 29 -1.22 18.71 4.10
C LYS A 29 -0.51 17.74 3.16
N ILE A 30 0.45 16.97 3.68
CA ILE A 30 1.12 15.89 2.95
C ILE A 30 0.11 14.85 2.48
N ILE A 31 -0.72 14.34 3.40
CA ILE A 31 -1.77 13.35 3.10
C ILE A 31 -2.69 13.88 2.00
N HIS A 32 -3.21 15.10 2.14
CA HIS A 32 -4.14 15.69 1.18
C HIS A 32 -3.53 15.87 -0.22
N VAL A 33 -2.25 16.26 -0.31
CA VAL A 33 -1.54 16.38 -1.59
C VAL A 33 -1.43 15.03 -2.28
N ILE A 34 -1.06 13.98 -1.54
CA ILE A 34 -0.93 12.64 -2.09
C ILE A 34 -2.27 12.09 -2.54
N LEU A 35 -3.30 12.21 -1.70
CA LEU A 35 -4.66 11.75 -2.01
C LEU A 35 -5.23 12.44 -3.25
N SER A 36 -5.03 13.76 -3.35
CA SER A 36 -5.44 14.51 -4.56
C SER A 36 -4.70 14.00 -5.81
N ALA A 37 -3.41 13.69 -5.70
CA ALA A 37 -2.60 13.13 -6.79
C ALA A 37 -2.93 11.67 -7.13
N LEU A 38 -3.66 10.97 -6.25
CA LEU A 38 -4.20 9.63 -6.46
C LEU A 38 -5.63 9.65 -6.99
N GLY A 39 -6.26 10.82 -7.13
CA GLY A 39 -7.66 10.94 -7.56
C GLY A 39 -8.67 10.66 -6.46
N ILE A 40 -8.24 10.49 -5.21
CA ILE A 40 -9.14 10.27 -4.07
C ILE A 40 -9.94 11.55 -3.81
N ASP A 41 -11.25 11.40 -3.64
CA ASP A 41 -12.13 12.52 -3.34
C ASP A 41 -11.85 13.10 -1.94
N ARG A 42 -12.24 14.37 -1.74
CA ARG A 42 -11.95 15.07 -0.48
C ARG A 42 -12.75 14.56 0.71
N LEU A 43 -13.92 13.97 0.50
CA LEU A 43 -14.76 13.43 1.57
C LEU A 43 -14.06 12.22 2.19
N SER A 44 -13.40 11.42 1.35
CA SER A 44 -12.61 10.26 1.74
C SER A 44 -11.32 10.59 2.50
N PHE A 45 -10.84 11.85 2.53
CA PHE A 45 -9.56 12.19 3.18
C PHE A 45 -9.51 11.81 4.65
N GLY A 46 -10.66 11.86 5.34
CA GLY A 46 -10.78 11.50 6.75
C GLY A 46 -10.42 10.04 7.06
N TYR A 47 -10.42 9.14 6.07
CA TYR A 47 -10.09 7.73 6.26
C TYR A 47 -8.59 7.45 6.32
N PHE A 48 -7.77 8.38 5.86
CA PHE A 48 -6.35 8.14 5.63
C PHE A 48 -5.45 8.67 6.74
N ALA A 49 -4.34 7.97 6.95
CA ALA A 49 -3.28 8.39 7.84
C ALA A 49 -1.91 8.02 7.27
N LEU A 50 -0.89 8.76 7.71
CA LEU A 50 0.50 8.49 7.37
C LEU A 50 1.17 7.74 8.52
N ARG A 51 1.94 6.70 8.21
CA ARG A 51 2.79 6.01 9.17
C ARG A 51 4.24 6.01 8.73
N LEU A 52 5.14 5.90 9.70
CA LEU A 52 6.53 5.49 9.49
C LEU A 52 6.65 4.02 9.85
N ILE A 53 7.31 3.27 8.98
CA ILE A 53 7.67 1.88 9.26
C ILE A 53 9.13 1.64 8.96
N ARG A 54 9.72 0.67 9.64
CA ARG A 54 11.09 0.25 9.39
C ARG A 54 11.24 -0.37 8.00
N SER A 55 12.37 -0.08 7.35
CA SER A 55 12.79 -0.65 6.07
C SER A 55 14.07 -1.49 6.26
N PRO A 56 14.20 -2.67 5.64
CA PRO A 56 13.22 -3.34 4.79
C PRO A 56 12.04 -3.90 5.61
N VAL A 57 10.87 -3.99 4.98
CA VAL A 57 9.70 -4.63 5.60
C VAL A 57 9.89 -6.13 5.51
N THR A 58 10.19 -6.76 6.64
CA THR A 58 10.26 -8.23 6.70
C THR A 58 8.94 -8.80 7.24
N PRO A 59 8.57 -10.05 6.92
CA PRO A 59 7.38 -10.70 7.49
C PRO A 59 7.38 -10.76 9.03
N ILE A 60 8.56 -10.63 9.65
CA ILE A 60 8.80 -10.67 11.09
C ILE A 60 8.70 -9.27 11.73
N CYS A 61 8.68 -8.19 10.94
CA CYS A 61 8.56 -6.80 11.42
C CYS A 61 7.13 -6.40 11.86
N SER A 62 6.26 -7.37 12.14
CA SER A 62 4.89 -7.17 12.62
C SER A 62 4.79 -7.00 14.14
N ASN A 63 5.90 -6.77 14.84
CA ASN A 63 5.83 -6.28 16.22
C ASN A 63 5.43 -4.80 16.21
N ASN A 64 4.45 -4.43 17.03
CA ASN A 64 3.91 -3.06 17.19
C ASN A 64 4.97 -1.97 17.45
N ASN A 65 6.21 -2.34 17.78
CA ASN A 65 7.30 -1.43 18.12
C ASN A 65 7.99 -0.78 16.90
N ASP A 66 7.73 -1.24 15.67
CA ASP A 66 8.40 -0.75 14.45
C ASP A 66 7.48 0.09 13.53
N CYS A 67 6.32 0.53 14.05
CA CYS A 67 5.31 1.29 13.31
C CYS A 67 4.88 2.54 14.09
N TYR A 68 5.07 3.72 13.49
CA TYR A 68 4.73 5.01 14.10
C TYR A 68 3.67 5.73 13.27
N TRP A 69 2.44 5.79 13.79
CA TRP A 69 1.40 6.60 13.17
C TRP A 69 1.62 8.09 13.44
N LEU A 70 1.58 8.89 12.39
CA LEU A 70 1.79 10.33 12.46
C LEU A 70 0.44 11.03 12.64
N HIS A 71 0.29 11.75 13.74
CA HIS A 71 -0.90 12.55 13.98
C HIS A 71 -0.98 13.70 12.97
N SER A 72 -2.17 13.93 12.40
CA SER A 72 -2.40 14.86 11.29
C SER A 72 -2.01 16.31 11.60
N HIS A 73 -2.07 16.70 12.88
CA HIS A 73 -1.74 18.05 13.34
C HIS A 73 -0.25 18.29 13.60
N LEU A 74 0.60 17.26 13.57
CA LEU A 74 2.05 17.43 13.70
C LEU A 74 2.58 18.16 12.47
N THR A 75 3.53 19.07 12.68
CA THR A 75 4.33 19.67 11.61
C THR A 75 5.42 18.70 11.16
N MET A 76 5.89 18.86 9.93
CA MET A 76 7.01 18.05 9.44
C MET A 76 8.30 18.32 10.22
N ARG A 77 8.48 19.50 10.84
CA ARG A 77 9.55 19.75 11.82
C ARG A 77 9.49 18.77 12.99
N HIS A 78 8.34 18.62 13.62
CA HIS A 78 8.20 17.68 14.75
C HIS A 78 8.48 16.23 14.33
N VAL A 79 8.09 15.84 13.12
CA VAL A 79 8.39 14.50 12.57
C VAL A 79 9.90 14.34 12.33
N TYR A 80 10.53 15.34 11.71
CA TYR A 80 11.96 15.33 11.43
C TYR A 80 12.80 15.27 12.71
N ASP A 81 12.54 16.16 13.67
CA ASP A 81 13.32 16.27 14.90
C ASP A 81 13.28 14.97 15.71
N LYS A 82 12.13 14.28 15.71
CA LYS A 82 11.91 13.04 16.46
C LYS A 82 12.51 11.80 15.79
N PHE A 83 12.47 11.71 14.46
CA PHE A 83 12.76 10.46 13.75
C PHE A 83 13.98 10.52 12.82
N PHE A 84 14.37 11.70 12.36
CA PHE A 84 15.36 11.88 11.29
C PHE A 84 16.49 12.86 11.63
N SER A 85 16.44 13.53 12.79
CA SER A 85 17.53 14.39 13.25
C SER A 85 18.81 13.59 13.47
N LYS A 86 19.97 14.23 13.41
CA LYS A 86 21.29 13.57 13.55
C LYS A 86 21.47 12.83 14.90
N SER A 87 20.68 13.16 15.91
CA SER A 87 20.62 12.47 17.21
C SER A 87 19.65 11.28 17.23
N SER A 88 18.86 11.09 16.17
CA SER A 88 17.91 9.99 16.03
C SER A 88 18.62 8.71 15.55
N SER A 89 18.08 7.55 15.94
CA SER A 89 18.63 6.20 15.70
C SER A 89 18.96 5.91 14.22
N SER A 90 19.92 5.02 13.94
CA SER A 90 20.34 4.61 12.58
C SER A 90 19.30 3.77 11.81
N ILE A 91 18.05 3.75 12.28
CA ILE A 91 16.98 2.94 11.73
C ILE A 91 16.44 3.61 10.48
N GLN A 92 16.52 2.91 9.34
CA GLN A 92 15.92 3.39 8.10
C GLN A 92 14.38 3.30 8.21
N LEU A 93 13.73 4.46 8.25
CA LEU A 93 12.27 4.59 8.25
C LEU A 93 11.77 5.01 6.87
N ARG A 94 10.59 4.52 6.49
CA ARG A 94 9.89 4.93 5.27
C ARG A 94 8.48 5.41 5.60
N PHE A 95 8.00 6.41 4.86
CA PHE A 95 6.62 6.88 4.96
C PHE A 95 5.70 5.97 4.15
N GLU A 96 4.57 5.61 4.72
CA GLU A 96 3.54 4.82 4.05
C GLU A 96 2.16 5.43 4.29
N LEU A 97 1.44 5.69 3.20
CA LEU A 97 0.06 6.15 3.26
C LEU A 97 -0.86 4.95 3.41
N ARG A 98 -1.81 5.03 4.34
CA ARG A 98 -2.76 3.95 4.60
C ARG A 98 -4.16 4.48 4.85
N LEU A 99 -5.15 3.68 4.45
CA LEU A 99 -6.52 3.85 4.95
C LEU A 99 -6.59 3.20 6.33
N ARG A 100 -6.76 4.02 7.37
CA ARG A 100 -6.69 3.63 8.78
C ARG A 100 -8.06 3.64 9.45
N PHE A 101 -8.87 4.64 9.13
CA PHE A 101 -10.18 4.82 9.74
C PHE A 101 -11.22 4.25 8.78
N ILE A 102 -11.47 2.94 8.91
CA ILE A 102 -12.32 2.18 8.00
C ILE A 102 -13.80 2.46 8.35
N PRO A 103 -14.63 2.89 7.38
CA PRO A 103 -16.08 2.99 7.56
C PRO A 103 -16.70 1.65 7.96
N LYS A 104 -17.81 1.70 8.72
CA LYS A 104 -18.51 0.47 9.09
C LYS A 104 -19.23 -0.18 7.90
N ASP A 105 -19.75 0.64 6.99
CA ASP A 105 -20.45 0.18 5.79
C ASP A 105 -19.51 0.21 4.59
N LEU A 106 -18.89 -0.92 4.30
CA LEU A 106 -18.00 -1.08 3.15
C LEU A 106 -18.76 -1.14 1.82
N GLN A 107 -20.05 -1.49 1.84
CA GLN A 107 -20.87 -1.52 0.63
C GLN A 107 -21.24 -0.10 0.22
N GLU A 108 -21.63 0.75 1.18
CA GLU A 108 -21.83 2.18 0.94
C GLU A 108 -20.55 2.82 0.42
N MET A 109 -19.41 2.61 1.10
CA MET A 109 -18.11 3.12 0.67
C MET A 109 -17.77 2.71 -0.77
N TYR A 110 -18.05 1.46 -1.16
CA TYR A 110 -17.82 1.00 -2.52
C TYR A 110 -18.66 1.78 -3.55
N GLN A 111 -19.90 2.11 -3.22
CA GLN A 111 -20.83 2.81 -4.11
C GLN A 111 -20.58 4.33 -4.20
N THR A 112 -20.14 4.96 -3.10
CA THR A 112 -20.04 6.42 -3.00
C THR A 112 -18.59 6.94 -3.05
N GLU A 113 -17.63 6.11 -2.65
CA GLU A 113 -16.22 6.47 -2.41
C GLU A 113 -15.28 5.42 -3.05
N THR A 114 -15.61 4.99 -4.28
CA THR A 114 -15.01 3.83 -4.95
C THR A 114 -13.48 3.87 -4.98
N ASP A 115 -12.85 5.02 -5.25
CA ASP A 115 -11.38 5.10 -5.31
C ASP A 115 -10.73 4.84 -3.94
N ALA A 116 -11.34 5.31 -2.85
CA ALA A 116 -10.86 5.02 -1.50
C ALA A 116 -11.10 3.55 -1.12
N PHE A 117 -12.23 2.97 -1.55
CA PHE A 117 -12.49 1.55 -1.39
C PHE A 117 -11.45 0.69 -2.12
N MET A 118 -11.12 1.06 -3.36
CA MET A 118 -10.12 0.36 -4.16
C MET A 118 -8.71 0.51 -3.57
N PHE A 119 -8.40 1.65 -2.95
CA PHE A 119 -7.19 1.80 -2.14
C PHE A 119 -7.17 0.81 -0.97
N LEU A 120 -8.27 0.68 -0.23
CA LEU A 120 -8.37 -0.28 0.88
C LEU A 120 -8.21 -1.72 0.39
N HIS A 121 -8.79 -2.06 -0.76
CA HIS A 121 -8.59 -3.37 -1.37
C HIS A 121 -7.10 -3.64 -1.62
N ASP A 122 -6.41 -2.75 -2.31
CA ASP A 122 -4.98 -2.93 -2.63
C ASP A 122 -4.13 -2.99 -1.36
N GLN A 123 -4.54 -2.25 -0.32
CA GLN A 123 -3.96 -2.32 1.01
C GLN A 123 -4.09 -3.70 1.66
N ILE A 124 -5.29 -4.28 1.66
CA ILE A 124 -5.56 -5.61 2.21
C ILE A 124 -4.81 -6.68 1.42
N LEU A 125 -4.79 -6.58 0.09
CA LEU A 125 -4.07 -7.50 -0.77
C LEU A 125 -2.57 -7.50 -0.45
N ALA A 126 -1.95 -6.32 -0.34
CA ALA A 126 -0.53 -6.20 -0.01
C ALA A 126 -0.21 -6.80 1.37
N ASP A 127 -1.05 -6.55 2.37
CA ASP A 127 -0.89 -7.14 3.71
C ASP A 127 -1.07 -8.66 3.69
N TYR A 128 -2.08 -9.16 2.96
CA TYR A 128 -2.33 -10.60 2.79
C TYR A 128 -1.09 -11.28 2.18
N VAL A 129 -0.59 -10.77 1.05
CA VAL A 129 0.56 -11.36 0.35
C VAL A 129 1.79 -11.37 1.24
N THR A 130 2.04 -10.29 2.00
CA THR A 130 3.25 -10.16 2.81
C THR A 130 3.20 -10.85 4.17
N GLN A 131 2.02 -11.03 4.78
CA GLN A 131 1.90 -11.46 6.19
C GLN A 131 1.12 -12.77 6.38
N VAL A 132 0.25 -13.14 5.44
CA VAL A 132 -0.76 -14.19 5.63
C VAL A 132 -0.67 -15.29 4.58
N SER A 133 -0.30 -14.97 3.33
CA SER A 133 -0.33 -15.89 2.18
C SER A 133 0.42 -17.21 2.41
N TRP A 134 1.51 -17.18 3.17
CA TRP A 134 2.30 -18.37 3.50
C TRP A 134 1.66 -19.30 4.54
N LYS A 135 0.60 -18.83 5.23
CA LYS A 135 -0.12 -19.57 6.29
C LYS A 135 -1.38 -20.28 5.80
N ILE A 136 -1.81 -20.00 4.58
CA ILE A 136 -3.07 -20.54 4.03
C ILE A 136 -2.81 -21.70 3.05
N PRO A 137 -3.81 -22.54 2.77
CA PRO A 137 -3.69 -23.58 1.75
C PRO A 137 -3.33 -23.02 0.38
N ALA A 138 -2.55 -23.77 -0.40
CA ALA A 138 -2.09 -23.35 -1.72
C ALA A 138 -3.24 -23.09 -2.70
N GLU A 139 -4.26 -23.93 -2.66
CA GLU A 139 -5.48 -23.78 -3.47
C GLU A 139 -6.16 -22.44 -3.19
N THR A 140 -6.34 -22.08 -1.92
CA THR A 140 -6.92 -20.78 -1.53
C THR A 140 -6.06 -19.60 -1.99
N ALA A 141 -4.73 -19.71 -1.91
CA ALA A 141 -3.85 -18.65 -2.40
C ALA A 141 -3.96 -18.46 -3.92
N ILE A 142 -4.08 -19.56 -4.67
CA ILE A 142 -4.29 -19.56 -6.12
C ILE A 142 -5.66 -18.96 -6.48
N GLU A 143 -6.72 -19.31 -5.76
CA GLU A 143 -8.06 -18.74 -5.96
C GLU A 143 -8.08 -17.22 -5.75
N LEU A 144 -7.45 -16.74 -4.68
CA LEU A 144 -7.33 -15.30 -4.41
C LEU A 144 -6.53 -14.57 -5.50
N ALA A 145 -5.44 -15.17 -5.98
CA ALA A 145 -4.67 -14.64 -7.10
C ALA A 145 -5.52 -14.60 -8.40
N ALA A 146 -6.26 -15.67 -8.69
CA ALA A 146 -7.13 -15.75 -9.86
C ALA A 146 -8.25 -14.71 -9.81
N LEU A 147 -8.87 -14.48 -8.65
CA LEU A 147 -9.86 -13.42 -8.45
C LEU A 147 -9.28 -12.04 -8.76
N GLN A 148 -8.05 -11.77 -8.30
CA GLN A 148 -7.41 -10.49 -8.54
C GLN A 148 -7.02 -10.28 -10.00
N ILE A 149 -6.56 -11.33 -10.69
CA ILE A 149 -6.31 -11.30 -12.14
C ILE A 149 -7.63 -11.07 -12.89
N ARG A 150 -8.70 -11.81 -12.55
CA ARG A 150 -10.02 -11.65 -13.16
C ARG A 150 -10.56 -10.23 -13.01
N ARG A 151 -10.36 -9.62 -11.84
CA ARG A 151 -10.73 -8.23 -11.56
C ARG A 151 -10.02 -7.25 -12.50
N LYS A 152 -8.70 -7.43 -12.71
CA LYS A 152 -7.91 -6.58 -13.62
C LYS A 152 -8.33 -6.72 -15.08
N LEU A 153 -8.81 -7.89 -15.49
CA LEU A 153 -9.37 -8.10 -16.83
C LEU A 153 -10.73 -7.41 -17.03
N GLY A 154 -11.39 -6.92 -15.97
CA GLY A 154 -12.62 -6.12 -16.07
C GLY A 154 -13.76 -6.84 -16.82
N ASN A 155 -14.46 -6.11 -17.69
CA ASN A 155 -15.63 -6.61 -18.41
C ASN A 155 -15.31 -7.44 -19.67
N GLN A 156 -14.05 -7.88 -19.86
CA GLN A 156 -13.72 -8.75 -20.98
C GLN A 156 -14.55 -10.05 -20.91
N ASN A 157 -15.15 -10.44 -22.04
CA ASN A 157 -16.13 -11.53 -22.12
C ASN A 157 -15.58 -12.83 -21.53
N SER A 158 -16.33 -13.41 -20.59
CA SER A 158 -15.99 -14.63 -19.83
C SER A 158 -15.66 -15.85 -20.70
N CYS A 159 -16.12 -15.88 -21.95
CA CYS A 159 -15.95 -17.03 -22.85
C CYS A 159 -14.58 -17.13 -23.54
N ASN A 160 -13.67 -16.16 -23.36
CA ASN A 160 -12.35 -16.18 -24.00
C ASN A 160 -11.21 -15.79 -23.05
N ILE A 161 -11.36 -15.99 -21.74
CA ILE A 161 -10.34 -15.61 -20.74
C ILE A 161 -8.96 -16.22 -21.10
N GLU A 162 -8.92 -17.45 -21.60
CA GLU A 162 -7.69 -18.13 -22.07
C GLU A 162 -6.98 -17.40 -23.22
N LYS A 163 -7.69 -16.61 -24.03
CA LYS A 163 -7.07 -15.79 -25.10
C LYS A 163 -6.46 -14.49 -24.60
N TYR A 164 -6.84 -14.07 -23.39
CA TYR A 164 -6.37 -12.82 -22.76
C TYR A 164 -5.43 -13.08 -21.57
N LEU A 165 -5.39 -14.30 -21.06
CA LEU A 165 -4.46 -14.74 -20.03
C LEU A 165 -3.22 -15.33 -20.70
N ASN A 166 -2.19 -14.51 -20.83
CA ASN A 166 -0.85 -14.99 -21.12
C ASN A 166 -0.07 -15.14 -19.80
N LEU A 167 0.11 -16.39 -19.36
CA LEU A 167 0.83 -16.69 -18.10
C LEU A 167 2.28 -16.21 -18.16
N ASP A 168 2.93 -16.29 -19.32
CA ASP A 168 4.31 -15.86 -19.50
C ASP A 168 4.44 -14.32 -19.36
N GLU A 169 3.46 -13.57 -19.88
CA GLU A 169 3.38 -12.13 -19.68
C GLU A 169 3.14 -11.79 -18.20
N LEU A 170 2.22 -12.48 -17.54
CA LEU A 170 1.92 -12.27 -16.11
C LEU A 170 3.14 -12.56 -15.23
N GLU A 171 3.94 -13.56 -15.55
CA GLU A 171 5.20 -13.84 -14.86
C GLU A 171 6.24 -12.76 -15.17
N THR A 172 6.41 -12.38 -16.44
CA THR A 172 7.36 -11.35 -16.88
C THR A 172 7.09 -10.00 -16.23
N GLU A 173 5.82 -9.63 -16.07
CA GLU A 173 5.39 -8.42 -15.37
C GLU A 173 5.53 -8.49 -13.85
N GLY A 174 5.87 -9.66 -13.30
CA GLY A 174 5.90 -9.94 -11.87
C GLY A 174 4.53 -9.93 -11.22
N THR A 175 3.45 -10.12 -11.98
CA THR A 175 2.09 -10.14 -11.44
C THR A 175 1.87 -11.34 -10.53
N LEU A 176 2.35 -12.53 -10.91
CA LEU A 176 2.28 -13.72 -10.04
C LEU A 176 3.07 -13.52 -8.73
N ALA A 177 4.25 -12.91 -8.81
CA ALA A 177 5.08 -12.59 -7.65
C ALA A 177 4.43 -11.59 -6.68
N ARG A 178 3.52 -10.75 -7.17
CA ARG A 178 2.75 -9.81 -6.33
C ARG A 178 1.48 -10.41 -5.74
N LEU A 179 1.09 -11.63 -6.12
CA LEU A 179 -0.18 -12.25 -5.72
C LEU A 179 -0.02 -13.55 -4.94
N LEU A 180 1.08 -14.26 -5.15
CA LEU A 180 1.35 -15.56 -4.56
C LEU A 180 2.54 -15.51 -3.59
N PRO A 181 2.56 -16.35 -2.54
CA PRO A 181 3.72 -16.46 -1.66
C PRO A 181 4.94 -17.00 -2.40
N GLU A 182 6.12 -16.52 -2.05
CA GLU A 182 7.39 -16.91 -2.68
C GLU A 182 7.61 -18.44 -2.68
N THR A 183 7.18 -19.13 -1.62
CA THR A 183 7.28 -20.59 -1.51
C THR A 183 6.55 -21.34 -2.63
N MET A 184 5.44 -20.80 -3.13
CA MET A 184 4.69 -21.41 -4.23
C MET A 184 5.36 -21.14 -5.58
N LEU A 185 5.92 -19.96 -5.77
CA LEU A 185 6.62 -19.59 -7.02
C LEU A 185 7.87 -20.45 -7.23
N ILE A 186 8.59 -20.78 -6.16
CA ILE A 186 9.77 -21.65 -6.21
C ILE A 186 9.37 -23.07 -6.63
N ASN A 187 8.26 -23.59 -6.10
CA ASN A 187 7.78 -24.94 -6.43
C ASN A 187 7.29 -25.06 -7.88
N ILE A 188 6.72 -23.98 -8.44
CA ILE A 188 6.30 -23.94 -9.85
C ILE A 188 7.50 -23.93 -10.80
N LYS A 189 8.62 -23.30 -10.42
CA LYS A 189 9.86 -23.25 -11.23
C LYS A 189 10.69 -24.53 -11.18
N ALA A 190 10.43 -25.41 -10.22
CA ALA A 190 11.18 -26.64 -9.99
C ALA A 190 10.53 -27.88 -10.65
N GLY A 191 9.33 -27.75 -11.23
CA GLY A 191 8.64 -28.80 -11.99
C GLY A 191 8.61 -28.47 -13.47
#